data_AF-A0A1V4J7P2-F1
#
_entry.id   AF-A0A1V4J7P2-F1
#
_cell.length_a   1.000
_cell.length_b   1.000
_cell.length_c   1.000
_cell.angle_alpha   90.00
_cell.angle_beta   90.00
_cell.angle_gamma   90.00
#
_symmetry.space_group_name_H-M   'P 1'
#
loop_
_entity.id
_entity.type
_entity.pdbx_description
1 polymer ?
#
loop_
_entity_poly.entity_id
_entity_poly.type
_entity_poly.pdbx_seq_one_letter_code
_entity_poly.pdbx_strand_id
1 'polypeptide(L)'
;MFLLMDRWGTFHTQGYYAAVAAQKAQSSKQGLSCGARTHNPGGNIAQARSVCLSLLRVLRGRGLLPAVVFSFSRGGCTALAQGLRGPSLVTPDERRRIHGLLHRWLQRLRGGDRELPQVLWVSELLERGLGVHHGGLLPLLKEVVELLFSMGLIKVLFATETFAMGVNMPARTVVFESLRKHDGSGFRDLLPAEYIQMSGRAGRRGLDATGTVIVLSRGPLPELSDLHRVLMGRPAPLQSRFRVTYSMLLNLLRVTGTSPMSPTRLMRRSFAEEPARRDTEVGTGTRGDGDSGTLGTMGDNGTQ
;
A
#
# COMPACT_ATOMS: atom_id res chain seq x y z
N MET A 1 15.02 -1.64 17.61
CA MET A 1 13.70 -1.20 17.12
C MET A 1 13.35 0.04 17.91
N PHE A 2 13.03 1.14 17.24
CA PHE A 2 12.81 2.44 17.86
C PHE A 2 11.36 2.86 17.58
N LEU A 3 10.67 3.39 18.59
CA LEU A 3 9.27 3.80 18.44
C LEU A 3 9.22 5.18 17.78
N LEU A 4 8.59 5.26 16.61
CA LEU A 4 8.42 6.52 15.88
C LEU A 4 7.04 7.12 16.06
N MET A 5 6.02 6.28 16.27
CA MET A 5 4.63 6.70 16.41
C MET A 5 3.93 5.80 17.42
N ASP A 6 3.16 6.38 18.32
CA ASP A 6 2.36 5.63 19.30
C ASP A 6 1.00 5.19 18.72
N ARG A 7 0.21 4.51 19.55
CA ARG A 7 -1.15 4.06 19.20
C ARG A 7 -2.18 5.20 19.08
N TRP A 8 -1.85 6.40 19.55
CA TRP A 8 -2.71 7.58 19.54
C TRP A 8 -2.43 8.50 18.36
N GLY A 9 -1.35 8.23 17.61
CA GLY A 9 -0.94 8.99 16.45
C GLY A 9 0.06 10.10 16.75
N THR A 10 0.67 10.11 17.93
CA THR A 10 1.73 11.06 18.27
C THR A 10 3.07 10.61 17.69
N PHE A 11 3.75 11.51 16.99
CA PHE A 11 5.08 11.24 16.43
C PHE A 11 6.18 11.54 17.46
N HIS A 12 7.06 10.57 17.71
CA HIS A 12 8.15 10.67 18.68
C HIS A 12 9.49 10.93 18.00
N THR A 13 9.97 12.17 18.07
CA THR A 13 11.28 12.59 17.53
C THR A 13 12.46 11.90 18.23
N GLN A 14 12.34 11.60 19.52
CA GLN A 14 13.37 10.89 20.29
C GLN A 14 13.71 9.52 19.70
N GLY A 15 12.69 8.79 19.23
CA GLY A 15 12.88 7.49 18.59
C GLY A 15 13.64 7.59 17.27
N TYR A 16 13.39 8.66 16.51
CA TYR A 16 14.13 8.94 15.28
C TYR A 16 15.61 9.22 15.58
N TYR A 17 15.91 10.13 16.51
CA TYR A 17 17.31 10.44 16.85
C TYR A 17 18.06 9.25 17.44
N ALA A 18 17.39 8.42 18.25
CA ALA A 18 17.96 7.17 18.74
C ALA A 18 18.28 6.19 17.59
N ALA A 19 17.42 6.10 16.57
CA ALA A 19 17.67 5.30 15.39
C ALA A 19 18.88 5.82 14.58
N VAL A 20 18.98 7.14 14.40
CA VAL A 20 20.12 7.78 13.73
C VAL A 20 21.42 7.53 14.48
N ALA A 21 21.42 7.66 15.81
CA ALA A 21 22.58 7.37 16.64
C ALA A 21 23.01 5.90 16.53
N ALA A 22 22.06 4.96 16.56
CA ALA A 22 22.33 3.54 16.40
C ALA A 22 22.87 3.20 15.01
N GLN A 23 22.37 3.83 13.95
CA GLN A 23 22.89 3.67 12.60
C GLN A 23 24.33 4.18 12.48
N LYS A 24 24.64 5.37 13.01
CA LYS A 24 26.00 5.92 13.04
C LYS A 24 26.98 5.01 13.80
N ALA A 25 26.54 4.42 14.91
CA ALA A 25 27.32 3.46 15.69
C ALA A 25 27.56 2.13 14.95
N GLN A 26 26.66 1.72 14.06
CA GLN A 26 26.85 0.53 13.22
C GLN A 26 27.78 0.81 12.04
N SER A 27 27.69 1.99 11.40
CA SER A 27 28.58 2.37 10.31
C SER A 27 30.02 2.58 10.78
N SER A 28 30.24 3.15 11.98
CA SER A 28 31.59 3.30 12.54
C SER A 28 32.26 1.95 12.84
N LYS A 29 31.49 0.96 13.32
CA LYS A 29 31.98 -0.41 13.52
C LYS A 29 32.29 -1.14 12.20
N GLN A 30 31.55 -0.86 11.13
CA GLN A 30 31.85 -1.41 9.79
C GLN A 30 33.03 -0.73 9.11
N GLY A 31 33.32 0.54 9.42
CA GLY A 31 34.44 1.30 8.86
C GLY A 31 35.83 0.80 9.28
N LEU A 32 35.93 0.05 10.38
CA LEU A 32 37.19 -0.52 10.87
C LEU A 32 37.58 -1.87 10.20
N SER A 33 36.76 -2.40 9.28
CA SER A 33 36.91 -3.78 8.78
C SER A 33 36.84 -3.95 7.25
N CYS A 34 36.91 -2.90 6.42
CA CYS A 34 36.80 -3.12 4.97
C CYS A 34 37.62 -2.15 4.11
N GLY A 35 38.67 -2.68 3.48
CA GLY A 35 39.31 -2.07 2.31
C GLY A 35 38.34 -1.91 1.13
N ALA A 36 38.77 -1.07 0.17
CA ALA A 36 38.00 -0.61 -0.99
C ALA A 36 37.08 -1.68 -1.62
N ARG A 37 35.76 -1.45 -1.59
CA ARG A 37 34.77 -2.34 -2.19
C ARG A 37 34.53 -1.98 -3.65
N THR A 38 34.94 -2.87 -4.54
CA THR A 38 34.42 -2.97 -5.91
C THR A 38 32.94 -3.40 -5.88
N HIS A 39 32.14 -2.80 -6.76
CA HIS A 39 30.69 -2.90 -6.79
C HIS A 39 30.24 -4.29 -7.29
N ASN A 40 30.13 -5.27 -6.40
CA ASN A 40 29.78 -6.65 -6.74
C ASN A 40 28.26 -6.92 -6.55
N PRO A 41 27.51 -7.36 -7.58
CA PRO A 41 26.05 -7.57 -7.50
C PRO A 41 25.60 -8.68 -6.53
N GLY A 42 26.53 -9.51 -6.02
CA GLY A 42 26.25 -10.54 -5.01
C GLY A 42 26.12 -10.04 -3.57
N GLY A 43 26.52 -8.80 -3.27
CA GLY A 43 26.47 -8.24 -1.90
C GLY A 43 25.04 -8.03 -1.37
N ASN A 44 24.08 -7.82 -2.28
CA ASN A 44 22.71 -7.47 -1.93
C ASN A 44 21.94 -8.67 -1.32
N ILE A 45 22.22 -9.90 -1.77
CA ILE A 45 21.51 -11.11 -1.32
C ILE A 45 21.97 -11.53 0.09
N ALA A 46 23.29 -11.49 0.36
CA ALA A 46 23.84 -11.85 1.67
C ALA A 46 23.38 -10.86 2.76
N GLN A 47 23.36 -9.56 2.43
CA GLN A 47 22.85 -8.52 3.32
C GLN A 47 21.32 -8.63 3.49
N ALA A 48 20.57 -8.90 2.42
CA ALA A 48 19.13 -9.14 2.53
C ALA A 48 18.83 -10.36 3.42
N ARG A 49 19.62 -11.44 3.32
CA ARG A 49 19.50 -12.63 4.17
C ARG A 49 19.70 -12.32 5.64
N SER A 50 20.77 -11.62 6.02
CA SER A 50 21.03 -11.30 7.43
C SER A 50 19.94 -10.40 8.04
N VAL A 51 19.43 -9.44 7.26
CA VAL A 51 18.33 -8.56 7.66
C VAL A 51 17.03 -9.35 7.82
N CYS A 52 16.68 -10.20 6.86
CA CYS A 52 15.45 -11.00 6.94
C CYS A 52 15.47 -11.99 8.10
N LEU A 53 16.60 -12.66 8.37
CA LEU A 53 16.72 -13.58 9.51
C LEU A 53 16.63 -12.83 10.85
N SER A 54 17.24 -11.65 10.94
CA SER A 54 17.15 -10.78 12.12
C SER A 54 15.71 -10.30 12.34
N LEU A 55 15.02 -9.89 11.27
CA LEU A 55 13.62 -9.52 11.29
C LEU A 55 12.74 -10.69 11.77
N LEU A 56 12.90 -11.88 11.20
CA LEU A 56 12.14 -13.06 11.63
C LEU A 56 12.35 -13.38 13.10
N ARG A 57 13.59 -13.29 13.59
CA ARG A 57 13.90 -13.52 15.01
C ARG A 57 13.16 -12.52 15.91
N VAL A 58 13.14 -11.24 15.53
CA VAL A 58 12.41 -10.20 16.26
C VAL A 58 10.91 -10.43 16.21
N LEU A 59 10.36 -10.73 15.03
CA LEU A 59 8.92 -10.98 14.85
C LEU A 59 8.46 -12.20 15.66
N ARG A 60 9.24 -13.29 15.63
CA ARG A 60 8.93 -14.51 16.38
C ARG A 60 9.09 -14.30 17.89
N GLY A 61 10.19 -13.69 18.32
CA GLY A 61 10.48 -13.46 19.74
C GLY A 61 9.47 -12.53 20.43
N ARG A 62 8.82 -11.64 19.68
CA ARG A 62 7.79 -10.72 20.19
C ARG A 62 6.36 -11.15 19.87
N GLY A 63 6.16 -12.33 19.26
CA GLY A 63 4.83 -12.83 18.90
C GLY A 63 4.10 -11.97 17.85
N LEU A 64 4.82 -11.29 16.96
CA LEU A 64 4.30 -10.32 15.99
C LEU A 64 3.81 -10.95 14.66
N LEU A 65 3.63 -12.27 14.62
CA LEU A 65 3.14 -13.00 13.45
C LEU A 65 1.61 -13.12 13.50
N PRO A 66 0.90 -13.17 12.34
CA PRO A 66 1.44 -13.13 10.98
C PRO A 66 1.86 -11.71 10.54
N ALA A 67 2.85 -11.63 9.65
CA ALA A 67 3.40 -10.37 9.16
C ALA A 67 3.36 -10.25 7.63
N VAL A 68 3.05 -9.06 7.12
CA VAL A 68 3.15 -8.72 5.69
C VAL A 68 4.34 -7.80 5.48
N VAL A 69 5.26 -8.18 4.61
CA VAL A 69 6.46 -7.41 4.26
C VAL A 69 6.26 -6.82 2.87
N PHE A 70 6.08 -5.51 2.80
CA PHE A 70 5.95 -4.78 1.54
C PHE A 70 7.31 -4.49 0.92
N SER A 71 7.48 -4.91 -0.33
CA SER A 71 8.60 -4.59 -1.20
C SER A 71 8.07 -4.14 -2.55
N PHE A 72 8.59 -3.02 -3.07
CA PHE A 72 8.06 -2.39 -4.28
C PHE A 72 8.61 -2.96 -5.59
N SER A 73 9.26 -4.12 -5.54
CA SER A 73 9.71 -4.82 -6.74
C SER A 73 9.41 -6.32 -6.66
N ARG A 74 9.08 -6.91 -7.82
CA ARG A 74 8.85 -8.37 -7.96
C ARG A 74 10.11 -9.14 -7.56
N GLY A 75 11.26 -8.73 -8.10
CA GLY A 75 12.56 -9.29 -7.76
C GLY A 75 12.91 -9.15 -6.29
N GLY A 76 12.58 -8.01 -5.66
CA GLY A 76 12.78 -7.80 -4.23
C GLY A 76 11.97 -8.76 -3.37
N CYS A 77 10.68 -8.97 -3.67
CA CYS A 77 9.85 -9.96 -2.95
C CYS A 77 10.46 -11.37 -3.03
N THR A 78 10.86 -11.80 -4.23
CA THR A 78 11.49 -13.10 -4.45
C THR A 78 12.84 -13.22 -3.73
N ALA A 79 13.68 -12.18 -3.79
CA ALA A 79 14.98 -12.16 -3.12
C ALA A 79 14.85 -12.22 -1.59
N LEU A 80 13.87 -11.52 -1.02
CA LEU A 80 13.57 -11.57 0.42
C LEU A 80 13.12 -12.97 0.84
N ALA A 81 12.22 -13.59 0.08
CA ALA A 81 11.74 -14.95 0.32
C ALA A 81 12.86 -15.99 0.22
N GLN A 82 13.73 -15.87 -0.80
CA GLN A 82 14.91 -16.72 -0.97
C GLN A 82 15.97 -16.51 0.11
N GLY A 83 16.12 -15.28 0.62
CA GLY A 83 16.98 -14.98 1.76
C GLY A 83 16.56 -15.73 3.03
N LEU A 84 15.28 -16.10 3.14
CA LEU A 84 14.71 -16.83 4.26
C LEU A 84 14.75 -18.35 4.11
N ARG A 85 15.84 -18.93 3.59
CA ARG A 85 16.11 -20.39 3.65
C ARG A 85 16.47 -20.87 5.08
N GLY A 86 15.64 -20.53 6.07
CA GLY A 86 15.75 -20.94 7.48
C GLY A 86 14.70 -22.00 7.88
N PRO A 87 14.56 -22.28 9.20
CA PRO A 87 13.63 -23.28 9.70
C PRO A 87 12.18 -22.95 9.36
N SER A 88 11.35 -23.98 9.20
CA SER A 88 9.91 -23.84 8.96
C SER A 88 9.25 -22.98 10.04
N LEU A 89 8.36 -22.07 9.63
CA LEU A 89 7.57 -21.25 10.55
C LEU A 89 6.27 -21.93 10.99
N VAL A 90 5.94 -23.08 10.38
CA VAL A 90 4.71 -23.83 10.62
C VAL A 90 4.96 -25.11 11.39
N THR A 91 3.95 -25.54 12.15
CA THR A 91 3.96 -26.84 12.83
C THR A 91 3.84 -27.99 11.81
N PRO A 92 4.20 -29.23 12.18
CA PRO A 92 4.01 -30.39 11.30
C PRO A 92 2.54 -30.57 10.87
N ASP A 93 1.58 -30.23 11.73
CA ASP A 93 0.15 -30.34 11.45
C ASP A 93 -0.33 -29.28 10.46
N GLU A 94 0.11 -28.03 10.66
CA GLU A 94 -0.10 -26.95 9.71
C GLU A 94 0.51 -27.28 8.35
N ARG A 95 1.73 -27.85 8.33
CA ARG A 95 2.38 -28.30 7.09
C ARG A 95 1.56 -29.36 6.36
N ARG A 96 1.03 -30.37 7.06
CA ARG A 96 0.15 -31.39 6.45
C ARG A 96 -1.12 -30.76 5.87
N ARG A 97 -1.70 -29.78 6.56
CA ARG A 97 -2.88 -29.05 6.08
C ARG A 97 -2.58 -28.23 4.82
N ILE A 98 -1.45 -27.53 4.80
CA ILE A 98 -0.95 -26.79 3.63
C ILE A 98 -0.72 -27.75 2.46
N HIS A 99 0.02 -28.84 2.69
CA HIS A 99 0.31 -29.83 1.66
C HIS A 99 -0.97 -30.44 1.07
N GLY A 100 -1.94 -30.83 1.91
CA GLY A 100 -3.22 -31.37 1.44
C GLY A 100 -4.05 -30.37 0.65
N LEU A 101 -4.03 -29.08 1.02
CA LEU A 101 -4.67 -28.01 0.24
C LEU A 101 -3.96 -27.81 -1.09
N LEU A 102 -2.63 -27.66 -1.07
CA LEU A 102 -1.81 -27.51 -2.28
C LEU A 102 -2.03 -28.66 -3.25
N HIS A 103 -2.03 -29.90 -2.77
CA HIS A 103 -2.26 -31.07 -3.61
C HIS A 103 -3.62 -31.01 -4.33
N ARG A 104 -4.70 -30.72 -3.61
CA ARG A 104 -6.04 -30.54 -4.21
C ARG A 104 -6.09 -29.39 -5.22
N TRP A 105 -5.37 -28.30 -4.94
CA TRP A 105 -5.30 -27.16 -5.84
C TRP A 105 -4.49 -27.48 -7.11
N LEU A 106 -3.34 -28.14 -6.98
CA LEU A 106 -2.49 -28.56 -8.09
C LEU A 106 -3.17 -29.60 -8.99
N GLN A 107 -4.06 -30.43 -8.45
CA GLN A 107 -4.86 -31.35 -9.25
C GLN A 107 -5.75 -30.65 -10.29
N ARG A 108 -6.11 -29.38 -10.08
CA ARG A 108 -6.89 -28.58 -11.05
C ARG A 108 -6.07 -28.14 -12.27
N LEU A 109 -4.74 -28.13 -12.15
CA LEU A 109 -3.83 -27.83 -13.25
C LEU A 109 -3.65 -29.05 -14.16
N ARG A 110 -3.48 -28.80 -15.46
CA ARG A 110 -3.13 -29.84 -16.45
C ARG A 110 -1.67 -30.26 -16.25
N GLY A 111 -1.34 -31.51 -16.58
CA GLY A 111 -0.07 -32.16 -16.21
C GLY A 111 1.18 -31.26 -16.27
N GLY A 112 1.52 -30.73 -17.44
CA GLY A 112 2.71 -29.90 -17.63
C GLY A 112 2.72 -28.57 -16.85
N ASP A 113 1.55 -28.01 -16.52
CA ASP A 113 1.46 -26.77 -15.75
C ASP A 113 1.86 -26.98 -14.28
N ARG A 114 1.78 -28.22 -13.77
CA ARG A 114 2.15 -28.56 -12.38
C ARG A 114 3.66 -28.52 -12.17
N GLU A 115 4.43 -28.77 -13.22
CA GLU A 115 5.89 -28.86 -13.20
C GLU A 115 6.56 -27.51 -13.47
N LEU A 116 5.77 -26.45 -13.68
CA LEU A 116 6.31 -25.11 -13.89
C LEU A 116 7.20 -24.70 -12.70
N PRO A 117 8.40 -24.14 -12.95
CA PRO A 117 9.33 -23.75 -11.88
C PRO A 117 8.71 -22.80 -10.86
N GLN A 118 7.83 -21.89 -11.29
CA GLN A 118 7.13 -20.98 -10.38
C GLN A 118 6.17 -21.74 -9.45
N VAL A 119 5.48 -22.76 -9.95
CA VAL A 119 4.54 -23.57 -9.16
C VAL A 119 5.29 -24.38 -8.10
N LEU A 120 6.37 -25.05 -8.49
CA LEU A 120 7.22 -25.83 -7.57
C LEU A 120 7.82 -24.94 -6.47
N TRP A 121 8.41 -23.81 -6.87
CA TRP A 121 9.04 -22.88 -5.92
C TRP A 121 8.04 -22.25 -4.94
N VAL A 122 6.87 -21.82 -5.42
CA VAL A 122 5.83 -21.26 -4.55
C VAL A 122 5.27 -22.34 -3.61
N SER A 123 5.08 -23.57 -4.09
CA SER A 123 4.59 -24.67 -3.26
C SER A 123 5.56 -25.00 -2.12
N GLU A 124 6.86 -25.09 -2.41
CA GLU A 124 7.90 -25.29 -1.39
C GLU A 124 7.91 -24.15 -0.36
N LEU A 125 7.75 -22.90 -0.82
CA LEU A 125 7.71 -21.73 0.05
C LEU A 125 6.50 -21.77 1.00
N LEU A 126 5.32 -22.12 0.47
CA LEU A 126 4.07 -22.19 1.21
C LEU A 126 4.10 -23.27 2.30
N GLU A 127 4.67 -24.45 2.02
CA GLU A 127 4.83 -25.51 3.03
C GLU A 127 5.67 -25.09 4.24
N ARG A 128 6.48 -24.04 4.11
CA ARG A 128 7.31 -23.49 5.18
C ARG A 128 6.63 -22.34 5.94
N GLY A 129 5.40 -22.00 5.57
CA GLY A 129 4.64 -20.89 6.12
C GLY A 129 5.05 -19.52 5.58
N LEU A 130 5.72 -19.50 4.42
CA LEU A 130 6.15 -18.28 3.74
C LEU A 130 5.31 -18.10 2.46
N GLY A 131 5.01 -16.85 2.09
CA GLY A 131 4.29 -16.55 0.86
C GLY A 131 4.94 -15.41 0.10
N VAL A 132 4.73 -15.38 -1.21
CA VAL A 132 4.99 -14.20 -2.06
C VAL A 132 3.70 -13.80 -2.77
N HIS A 133 3.48 -12.50 -2.96
CA HIS A 133 2.32 -11.97 -3.68
C HIS A 133 2.72 -10.75 -4.52
N HIS A 134 2.73 -10.92 -5.83
CA HIS A 134 3.00 -9.82 -6.76
C HIS A 134 2.38 -10.08 -8.13
N GLY A 135 2.25 -9.04 -8.95
CA GLY A 135 1.66 -9.13 -10.29
C GLY A 135 2.34 -10.07 -11.28
N GLY A 136 3.57 -10.54 -11.00
CA GLY A 136 4.25 -11.57 -11.79
C GLY A 136 3.92 -13.02 -11.44
N LEU A 137 3.05 -13.28 -10.45
CA LEU A 137 2.57 -14.64 -10.14
C LEU A 137 1.39 -14.99 -11.03
N LEU A 138 1.31 -16.27 -11.41
CA LEU A 138 0.11 -16.82 -12.05
C LEU A 138 -1.14 -16.51 -11.19
N PRO A 139 -2.27 -16.12 -11.80
CA PRO A 139 -3.51 -15.81 -11.09
C PRO A 139 -3.90 -16.88 -10.07
N LEU A 140 -3.82 -18.16 -10.47
CA LEU A 140 -4.12 -19.30 -9.60
C LEU A 140 -3.21 -19.35 -8.36
N LEU A 141 -1.92 -19.06 -8.50
CA LEU A 141 -0.99 -19.05 -7.35
C LEU A 141 -1.31 -17.90 -6.39
N LYS A 142 -1.74 -16.74 -6.90
CA LYS A 142 -2.16 -15.61 -6.05
C LYS A 142 -3.37 -16.00 -5.20
N GLU A 143 -4.38 -16.64 -5.79
CA GLU A 143 -5.57 -17.13 -5.07
C GLU A 143 -5.21 -18.12 -3.96
N VAL A 144 -4.29 -19.05 -4.23
CA VAL A 144 -3.83 -20.03 -3.23
C VAL A 144 -3.08 -19.37 -2.09
N VAL A 145 -2.19 -18.42 -2.39
CA VAL A 145 -1.44 -17.65 -1.38
C VAL A 145 -2.43 -16.86 -0.51
N GLU A 146 -3.38 -16.17 -1.13
CA GLU A 146 -4.44 -15.41 -0.46
C GLU A 146 -5.27 -16.32 0.47
N LEU A 147 -5.74 -17.46 -0.04
CA LEU A 147 -6.49 -18.43 0.75
C LEU A 147 -5.68 -18.91 1.97
N LEU A 148 -4.45 -19.36 1.77
CA LEU A 148 -3.60 -19.87 2.86
C LEU A 148 -3.23 -18.77 3.88
N PHE A 149 -3.09 -17.52 3.42
CA PHE A 149 -2.89 -16.38 4.31
C PHE A 149 -4.12 -16.10 5.16
N SER A 150 -5.32 -16.09 4.56
CA SER A 150 -6.59 -15.90 5.27
C SER A 150 -6.86 -16.99 6.31
N MET A 151 -6.39 -18.22 6.06
CA MET A 151 -6.47 -19.34 7.01
C MET A 151 -5.41 -19.28 8.13
N GLY A 152 -4.52 -18.29 8.12
CA GLY A 152 -3.44 -18.14 9.12
C GLY A 152 -2.31 -19.17 8.99
N LEU A 153 -2.24 -19.88 7.86
CA LEU A 153 -1.20 -20.89 7.58
C LEU A 153 0.10 -20.24 7.09
N ILE A 154 0.01 -19.10 6.40
CA ILE A 154 1.18 -18.28 6.05
C ILE A 154 1.48 -17.33 7.21
N LYS A 155 2.69 -17.43 7.77
CA LYS A 155 3.15 -16.59 8.89
C LYS A 155 3.84 -15.32 8.39
N VAL A 156 4.51 -15.37 7.24
CA VAL A 156 5.13 -14.20 6.63
C VAL A 156 4.83 -14.15 5.13
N LEU A 157 4.26 -13.04 4.69
CA LEU A 157 3.91 -12.79 3.29
C LEU A 157 4.75 -11.64 2.75
N PHE A 158 5.51 -11.87 1.68
CA PHE A 158 6.20 -10.81 0.93
C PHE A 158 5.31 -10.32 -0.20
N ALA A 159 4.93 -9.06 -0.18
CA ALA A 159 3.95 -8.54 -1.12
C ALA A 159 4.38 -7.24 -1.79
N THR A 160 3.94 -7.04 -3.03
CA THR A 160 3.92 -5.70 -3.65
C THR A 160 2.71 -4.90 -3.19
N GLU A 161 2.74 -3.59 -3.43
CA GLU A 161 1.67 -2.64 -3.08
C GLU A 161 0.26 -3.09 -3.48
N THR A 162 0.12 -3.78 -4.62
CA THR A 162 -1.17 -4.29 -5.11
C THR A 162 -1.89 -5.20 -4.14
N PHE A 163 -1.19 -5.88 -3.23
CA PHE A 163 -1.83 -6.71 -2.20
C PHE A 163 -2.65 -5.89 -1.20
N ALA A 164 -2.24 -4.65 -0.95
CA ALA A 164 -2.99 -3.74 -0.07
C ALA A 164 -4.29 -3.25 -0.72
N MET A 165 -4.46 -3.46 -2.02
CA MET A 165 -5.64 -3.07 -2.80
C MET A 165 -6.55 -4.29 -2.99
N GLY A 166 -7.82 -4.18 -2.59
CA GLY A 166 -8.84 -5.15 -3.02
C GLY A 166 -8.99 -6.44 -2.21
N VAL A 167 -8.27 -6.63 -1.10
CA VAL A 167 -8.38 -7.85 -0.28
C VAL A 167 -8.55 -7.52 1.21
N ASN A 168 -9.50 -8.16 1.91
CA ASN A 168 -9.67 -8.01 3.36
C ASN A 168 -8.83 -9.03 4.14
N MET A 169 -7.49 -8.89 4.07
CA MET A 169 -6.55 -9.78 4.74
C MET A 169 -5.68 -9.02 5.75
N PRO A 170 -6.18 -8.80 6.98
CA PRO A 170 -5.42 -8.12 8.02
C PRO A 170 -4.30 -9.03 8.57
N ALA A 171 -3.16 -8.42 8.87
CA ALA A 171 -2.02 -9.05 9.51
C ALA A 171 -1.80 -8.46 10.89
N ARG A 172 -1.11 -9.17 11.78
CA ARG A 172 -0.73 -8.57 13.08
C ARG A 172 0.29 -7.44 12.89
N THR A 173 1.21 -7.65 11.95
CA THR A 173 2.29 -6.71 11.67
C THR A 173 2.43 -6.42 10.18
N VAL A 174 2.68 -5.16 9.85
CA VAL A 174 3.12 -4.74 8.51
C VAL A 174 4.57 -4.27 8.60
N VAL A 175 5.38 -4.68 7.63
CA VAL A 175 6.80 -4.30 7.54
C VAL A 175 7.04 -3.65 6.19
N PHE A 176 7.61 -2.46 6.19
CA PHE A 176 8.07 -1.78 4.97
C PHE A 176 9.55 -2.05 4.77
N GLU A 177 9.92 -2.64 3.64
CA GLU A 177 11.33 -2.81 3.27
C GLU A 177 12.02 -1.49 2.90
N SER A 178 11.23 -0.56 2.34
CA SER A 178 11.62 0.80 1.99
C SER A 178 10.39 1.71 2.15
N LEU A 179 10.59 3.03 2.29
CA LEU A 179 9.54 4.04 2.16
C LEU A 179 9.61 4.78 0.80
N ARG A 180 10.45 4.29 -0.11
CA ARG A 180 10.62 4.80 -1.46
C ARG A 180 10.27 3.73 -2.48
N LYS A 181 9.59 4.14 -3.55
CA LYS A 181 9.27 3.26 -4.68
C LYS A 181 9.53 3.95 -6.02
N HIS A 182 9.68 3.14 -7.05
CA HIS A 182 9.76 3.60 -8.43
C HIS A 182 8.35 3.73 -9.02
N ASP A 183 7.99 4.89 -9.57
CA ASP A 183 6.68 5.14 -10.20
C ASP A 183 6.64 4.92 -11.72
N GLY A 184 7.76 4.54 -12.31
CA GLY A 184 7.93 4.42 -13.75
C GLY A 184 8.82 5.53 -14.33
N SER A 185 8.89 6.68 -13.67
CA SER A 185 9.75 7.81 -14.06
C SER A 185 10.96 7.96 -13.15
N GLY A 186 10.81 7.70 -11.85
CA GLY A 186 11.92 7.75 -10.92
C GLY A 186 11.58 7.19 -9.55
N PHE A 187 12.58 7.23 -8.65
CA PHE A 187 12.36 6.90 -7.24
C PHE A 187 11.82 8.11 -6.50
N ARG A 188 10.72 7.90 -5.78
CA ARG A 188 10.11 8.90 -4.89
C ARG A 188 9.65 8.25 -3.59
N ASP A 189 9.37 9.07 -2.60
CA ASP A 189 8.74 8.60 -1.36
C ASP A 189 7.31 8.14 -1.60
N LEU A 190 6.83 7.25 -0.74
CA LEU A 190 5.43 6.86 -0.72
C LEU A 190 4.54 8.07 -0.46
N LEU A 191 3.42 8.13 -1.17
CA LEU A 191 2.39 9.10 -0.84
C LEU A 191 1.73 8.69 0.49
N PRO A 192 1.23 9.67 1.28
CA PRO A 192 0.58 9.35 2.55
C PRO A 192 -0.59 8.37 2.39
N ALA A 193 -1.37 8.50 1.31
CA ALA A 193 -2.46 7.57 0.99
C ALA A 193 -1.98 6.13 0.74
N GLU A 194 -0.84 5.96 0.05
CA GLU A 194 -0.24 4.65 -0.21
C GLU A 194 0.27 4.02 1.09
N TYR A 195 0.91 4.82 1.94
CA TYR A 195 1.36 4.39 3.26
C TYR A 195 0.17 3.99 4.16
N ILE A 196 -0.86 4.83 4.27
CA ILE A 196 -2.04 4.57 5.10
C ILE A 196 -2.74 3.29 4.66
N GLN A 197 -2.86 3.06 3.36
CA GLN A 197 -3.50 1.86 2.84
C GLN A 197 -2.72 0.58 3.18
N MET A 198 -1.40 0.60 3.02
CA MET A 198 -0.55 -0.55 3.32
C MET A 198 -0.43 -0.80 4.83
N SER A 199 -0.17 0.26 5.60
CA SER A 199 -0.03 0.20 7.06
C SER A 199 -1.35 -0.14 7.75
N GLY A 200 -2.49 0.28 7.20
CA GLY A 200 -3.83 -0.06 7.68
C GLY A 200 -4.18 -1.55 7.58
N ARG A 201 -3.31 -2.39 6.98
CA ARG A 201 -3.42 -3.85 7.05
C ARG A 201 -2.86 -4.42 8.36
N ALA A 202 -2.17 -3.62 9.18
CA ALA A 202 -1.71 -4.05 10.49
C ALA A 202 -2.84 -3.95 11.53
N GLY A 203 -2.94 -4.97 12.37
CA GLY A 203 -3.95 -5.10 13.41
C GLY A 203 -5.17 -5.86 12.94
N ARG A 204 -5.46 -7.00 13.58
CA ARG A 204 -6.67 -7.78 13.32
C ARG A 204 -7.73 -7.43 14.35
N ARG A 205 -8.84 -6.87 13.88
CA ARG A 205 -9.99 -6.48 14.74
C ARG A 205 -10.45 -7.67 15.57
N GLY A 206 -10.52 -7.49 16.90
CA GLY A 206 -10.93 -8.53 17.84
C GLY A 206 -9.86 -9.55 18.23
N LEU A 207 -8.68 -9.54 17.60
CA LEU A 207 -7.57 -10.44 17.94
C LEU A 207 -6.35 -9.69 18.49
N ASP A 208 -6.03 -8.53 17.92
CA ASP A 208 -4.87 -7.73 18.31
C ASP A 208 -5.32 -6.42 18.96
N ALA A 209 -4.71 -6.04 20.09
CA ALA A 209 -4.99 -4.77 20.76
C ALA A 209 -4.50 -3.56 19.95
N THR A 210 -3.38 -3.72 19.23
CA THR A 210 -2.77 -2.68 18.39
C THR A 210 -2.13 -3.33 17.16
N GLY A 211 -2.25 -2.69 16.00
CA GLY A 211 -1.48 -3.06 14.81
C GLY A 211 -0.03 -2.59 14.92
N THR A 212 0.94 -3.44 14.55
CA THR A 212 2.36 -3.06 14.56
C THR A 212 2.83 -2.75 13.14
N VAL A 213 3.47 -1.60 12.96
CA VAL A 213 4.09 -1.22 11.69
C VAL A 213 5.59 -1.03 11.90
N ILE A 214 6.40 -1.67 11.07
CA ILE A 214 7.86 -1.63 11.16
C ILE A 214 8.42 -1.10 9.84
N VAL A 215 9.35 -0.14 9.91
CA VAL A 215 10.11 0.31 8.74
C VAL A 215 11.53 -0.22 8.85
N LEU A 216 11.98 -0.98 7.85
CA LEU A 216 13.36 -1.46 7.77
C LEU A 216 14.26 -0.35 7.25
N SER A 217 15.46 -0.24 7.84
CA SER A 217 16.51 0.66 7.35
C SER A 217 17.69 -0.17 6.85
N ARG A 218 17.81 -0.31 5.52
CA ARG A 218 18.95 -0.99 4.86
C ARG A 218 20.07 -0.04 4.45
N GLY A 219 19.76 1.25 4.39
CA GLY A 219 20.66 2.33 4.01
C GLY A 219 20.43 3.56 4.89
N PRO A 220 20.86 4.76 4.48
CA PRO A 220 20.69 5.98 5.26
C PRO A 220 19.22 6.18 5.63
N LEU A 221 18.96 6.53 6.89
CA LEU A 221 17.62 6.83 7.34
C LEU A 221 17.06 8.02 6.54
N PRO A 222 15.76 7.99 6.16
CA PRO A 222 15.10 9.15 5.57
C PRO A 222 15.22 10.38 6.48
N GLU A 223 15.17 11.57 5.89
CA GLU A 223 15.09 12.80 6.67
C GLU A 223 13.80 12.82 7.51
N LEU A 224 13.85 13.53 8.63
CA LEU A 224 12.73 13.64 9.56
C LEU A 224 11.48 14.25 8.88
N SER A 225 11.70 15.24 8.01
CA SER A 225 10.66 15.93 7.22
C SER A 225 9.93 14.97 6.28
N ASP A 226 10.69 14.19 5.50
CA ASP A 226 10.15 13.20 4.57
C ASP A 226 9.39 12.09 5.32
N LEU A 227 9.96 11.58 6.41
CA LEU A 227 9.32 10.58 7.25
C LEU A 227 8.01 11.10 7.84
N HIS A 228 8.01 12.33 8.37
CA HIS A 228 6.81 12.96 8.91
C HIS A 228 5.76 13.17 7.82
N ARG A 229 6.17 13.57 6.60
CA ARG A 229 5.26 13.68 5.45
C ARG A 229 4.62 12.35 5.10
N VAL A 230 5.36 11.25 5.04
CA VAL A 230 4.81 9.93 4.69
C VAL A 230 3.85 9.42 5.77
N LEU A 231 4.22 9.56 7.05
CA LEU A 231 3.47 8.99 8.16
C LEU A 231 2.25 9.83 8.57
N MET A 232 2.40 11.16 8.61
CA MET A 232 1.39 12.11 9.13
C MET A 232 0.77 12.97 8.02
N GLY A 233 1.17 12.76 6.76
CA GLY A 233 0.65 13.55 5.64
C GLY A 233 -0.83 13.30 5.37
N ARG A 234 -1.51 14.31 4.85
CA ARG A 234 -2.90 14.19 4.42
C ARG A 234 -2.99 13.41 3.10
N PRO A 235 -3.92 12.44 2.97
CA PRO A 235 -4.22 11.83 1.68
C PRO A 235 -4.60 12.89 0.64
N ALA A 236 -4.14 12.69 -0.60
CA ALA A 236 -4.49 13.58 -1.71
C ALA A 236 -6.01 13.54 -1.96
N PRO A 237 -6.65 14.67 -2.32
CA PRO A 237 -8.07 14.69 -2.65
C PRO A 237 -8.35 13.85 -3.90
N LEU A 238 -9.59 13.35 -3.99
CA LEU A 238 -10.05 12.62 -5.17
C LEU A 238 -10.02 13.55 -6.39
N GLN A 239 -9.30 13.15 -7.43
CA GLN A 239 -9.23 13.88 -8.70
C GLN A 239 -9.96 13.10 -9.79
N SER A 240 -10.71 13.81 -10.63
CA SER A 240 -11.30 13.21 -11.83
C SER A 240 -10.21 12.68 -12.75
N ARG A 241 -10.36 11.42 -13.20
CA ARG A 241 -9.56 10.84 -14.29
C ARG A 241 -10.41 10.60 -15.54
N PHE A 242 -11.57 11.26 -15.62
CA PHE A 242 -12.47 11.17 -16.76
C PHE A 242 -11.74 11.60 -18.04
N ARG A 243 -11.78 10.72 -19.04
CA ARG A 243 -11.19 10.96 -20.36
C ARG A 243 -12.18 10.53 -21.42
N VAL A 244 -12.34 11.36 -22.44
CA VAL A 244 -13.19 11.06 -23.59
C VAL A 244 -12.41 10.13 -24.50
N THR A 245 -12.99 8.97 -24.82
CA THR A 245 -12.40 8.01 -25.75
C THR A 245 -13.28 7.86 -26.99
N TYR A 246 -12.70 7.51 -28.14
CA TYR A 246 -13.45 7.32 -29.37
C TYR A 246 -14.53 6.24 -29.24
N SER A 247 -14.21 5.11 -28.59
CA SER A 247 -15.18 4.03 -28.34
C SER A 247 -16.38 4.53 -27.54
N MET A 248 -16.13 5.33 -26.51
CA MET A 248 -17.19 5.95 -25.72
C MET A 248 -18.07 6.88 -26.57
N LEU A 249 -17.48 7.74 -27.40
CA LEU A 249 -18.24 8.62 -28.30
C LEU A 249 -19.09 7.84 -29.31
N LEU A 250 -18.52 6.81 -29.93
CA LEU A 250 -19.23 5.95 -30.89
C LEU A 250 -20.37 5.19 -30.21
N ASN A 251 -20.16 4.67 -29.00
CA ASN A 251 -21.21 4.01 -28.22
C ASN A 251 -22.33 4.97 -27.85
N LEU A 252 -21.99 6.22 -27.48
CA LEU A 252 -22.99 7.24 -27.19
C LEU A 252 -23.77 7.63 -28.45
N LEU A 253 -23.10 7.84 -29.58
CA LEU A 253 -23.75 8.14 -30.87
C LEU A 253 -24.66 7.00 -31.36
N ARG A 254 -24.29 5.75 -31.09
CA ARG A 254 -25.13 4.58 -31.38
C ARG A 254 -26.39 4.54 -30.52
N VAL A 255 -26.28 4.89 -29.24
CA VAL A 255 -27.39 4.83 -28.26
C VAL A 255 -28.26 6.10 -28.28
N THR A 256 -27.77 7.23 -28.82
CA THR A 256 -28.53 8.49 -28.92
C THR A 256 -29.79 8.40 -29.78
N GLY A 257 -29.99 7.33 -30.55
CA GLY A 257 -31.29 7.06 -31.18
C GLY A 257 -32.42 6.73 -30.20
N THR A 258 -32.13 6.37 -28.95
CA THR A 258 -33.11 5.91 -27.93
C THR A 258 -32.92 6.51 -26.53
N SER A 259 -31.87 7.30 -26.26
CA SER A 259 -31.58 7.85 -24.92
C SER A 259 -31.19 9.35 -24.96
N PRO A 260 -31.61 10.18 -23.97
CA PRO A 260 -31.38 11.63 -23.95
C PRO A 260 -29.94 12.07 -23.58
N MET A 261 -28.98 11.13 -23.55
CA MET A 261 -27.62 11.40 -23.11
C MET A 261 -26.70 11.73 -24.28
N SER A 262 -26.64 13.01 -24.65
CA SER A 262 -25.65 13.49 -25.61
C SER A 262 -24.23 13.48 -25.00
N PRO A 263 -23.18 13.27 -25.81
CA PRO A 263 -21.79 13.38 -25.35
C PRO A 263 -21.50 14.70 -24.63
N THR A 264 -22.05 15.81 -25.12
CA THR A 264 -21.92 17.14 -24.50
C THR A 264 -22.57 17.22 -23.12
N ARG A 265 -23.73 16.59 -22.92
CA ARG A 265 -24.42 16.56 -21.62
C ARG A 265 -23.68 15.70 -20.61
N LEU A 266 -23.06 14.61 -21.06
CA LEU A 266 -22.22 13.75 -20.24
C LEU A 266 -20.93 14.47 -19.80
N MET A 267 -20.27 15.19 -20.71
CA MET A 267 -19.10 16.03 -20.37
C MET A 267 -19.47 17.07 -19.32
N ARG A 268 -20.59 17.79 -19.52
CA ARG A 268 -21.07 18.80 -18.56
C ARG A 268 -21.32 18.21 -17.18
N ARG A 269 -21.83 16.97 -17.08
CA ARG A 269 -22.12 16.29 -15.81
C ARG A 269 -20.92 15.53 -15.23
N SER A 270 -19.75 15.60 -15.86
CA SER A 270 -18.57 14.91 -15.37
C SER A 270 -18.04 15.57 -14.09
N PHE A 271 -17.45 14.77 -13.20
CA PHE A 271 -16.86 15.25 -11.93
C PHE A 271 -15.71 16.26 -12.15
N ALA A 272 -15.14 16.31 -13.36
CA ALA A 272 -14.12 17.31 -13.70
C ALA A 272 -14.68 18.73 -13.75
N GLU A 273 -15.94 18.90 -14.14
CA GLU A 273 -16.63 20.19 -14.29
C GLU A 273 -17.34 20.64 -12.99
N GLU A 274 -17.35 19.79 -11.96
CA GLU A 274 -18.00 20.05 -10.68
C GLU A 274 -17.48 21.31 -9.95
N PRO A 275 -16.17 21.61 -9.91
CA PRO A 275 -15.68 22.85 -9.29
C PRO A 275 -16.25 24.10 -9.99
N ALA A 276 -16.25 24.12 -11.33
CA ALA A 276 -16.78 25.23 -12.11
C ALA A 276 -18.29 25.44 -11.92
N ARG A 277 -19.05 24.36 -11.64
CA ARG A 277 -20.48 24.41 -11.31
C ARG A 277 -20.76 25.02 -9.95
N ARG A 278 -19.97 24.64 -8.93
CA ARG A 278 -20.12 25.21 -7.59
C ARG A 278 -19.88 26.71 -7.60
N ASP A 279 -18.91 27.18 -8.37
CA ASP A 279 -18.62 28.62 -8.49
C ASP A 279 -19.75 29.40 -9.20
N THR A 280 -20.46 28.77 -10.15
CA THR A 280 -21.60 29.40 -10.84
C THR A 280 -22.87 29.42 -10.01
N GLU A 281 -23.09 28.41 -9.15
CA GLU A 281 -24.24 28.36 -8.23
C GLU A 281 -24.07 29.34 -7.06
N VAL A 282 -22.84 29.53 -6.55
CA VAL A 282 -22.55 30.51 -5.48
C VAL A 282 -22.69 31.96 -5.98
N GLY A 283 -22.37 32.23 -7.25
CA GLY A 283 -22.51 33.57 -7.85
C GLY A 283 -23.95 34.01 -8.16
N THR A 284 -24.92 33.09 -8.16
CA THR A 284 -26.34 33.39 -8.45
C THR A 284 -27.20 33.54 -7.20
N GLY A 285 -26.66 33.28 -6.00
CA GLY A 285 -27.36 33.40 -4.71
C GLY A 285 -27.30 34.76 -4.02
N THR A 286 -26.61 35.77 -4.58
CA THR A 286 -26.41 37.10 -3.94
C THR A 286 -26.87 38.30 -4.77
N ARG A 287 -27.83 38.13 -5.68
CA ARG A 287 -28.60 39.28 -6.22
C ARG A 287 -29.95 39.31 -5.53
N GLY A 288 -30.00 40.05 -4.43
CA GLY A 288 -31.18 40.26 -3.62
C GLY A 288 -32.31 40.94 -4.39
N ASP A 289 -33.51 40.51 -4.03
CA ASP A 289 -34.73 41.30 -4.11
C ASP A 289 -34.47 42.68 -3.51
N GLY A 290 -34.70 43.71 -4.32
CA GLY A 290 -34.45 45.10 -4.01
C GLY A 290 -35.36 46.00 -4.84
N ASP A 291 -36.62 46.03 -4.41
CA ASP A 291 -37.47 47.23 -4.33
C ASP A 291 -37.99 47.89 -5.62
N SER A 292 -39.29 47.73 -5.87
CA SER A 292 -40.11 48.65 -6.68
C SER A 292 -41.55 48.72 -6.12
N GLY A 293 -41.68 49.28 -4.91
CA GLY A 293 -42.97 49.67 -4.32
C GLY A 293 -43.07 51.18 -4.12
N THR A 294 -43.43 51.92 -5.17
CA THR A 294 -43.79 53.35 -5.09
C THR A 294 -45.08 53.53 -4.29
N LEU A 295 -44.97 54.00 -3.04
CA LEU A 295 -46.09 54.55 -2.28
C LEU A 295 -45.87 56.06 -2.10
N GLY A 296 -46.65 56.84 -2.83
CA GLY A 296 -46.71 58.29 -2.66
C GLY A 296 -47.45 58.66 -1.37
N THR A 297 -47.01 59.74 -0.73
CA THR A 297 -47.83 60.81 -0.15
C THR A 297 -46.95 61.81 0.60
N MET A 298 -47.49 63.03 0.75
CA MET A 298 -47.04 64.16 1.57
C MET A 298 -46.12 65.19 0.89
N GLY A 299 -46.80 66.21 0.35
CA GLY A 299 -46.29 67.57 0.26
C GLY A 299 -47.43 68.50 0.66
N ASP A 300 -47.59 68.74 1.96
CA ASP A 300 -48.37 69.86 2.48
C ASP A 300 -47.37 70.80 3.17
N ASN A 301 -47.23 72.00 2.63
CA ASN A 301 -46.50 73.12 3.22
C ASN A 301 -47.31 74.37 2.87
N GLY A 302 -47.98 74.92 3.88
CA GLY A 302 -49.01 75.93 3.73
C GLY A 302 -48.53 77.29 3.26
N THR A 303 -49.50 78.09 2.79
CA THR A 303 -49.47 79.55 2.95
C THR A 303 -50.92 80.08 2.90
N GLN A 304 -51.25 80.90 3.91
CA GLN A 304 -52.49 81.68 4.16
C GLN A 304 -53.66 80.96 4.82
#